data_AF-A0A1V9YRX8-F1
#
_entry.id   AF-A0A1V9YRX8-F1
#
_cell.length_a   1.000
_cell.length_b   1.000
_cell.length_c   1.000
_cell.angle_alpha   90.00
_cell.angle_beta   90.00
_cell.angle_gamma   90.00
#
_symmetry.space_group_name_H-M   'P 1'
#
loop_
_entity.id
_entity.type
_entity.pdbx_description
1 polymer ?
#
loop_
_entity_poly.entity_id
_entity_poly.type
_entity_poly.pdbx_seq_one_letter_code
_entity_poly.pdbx_strand_id
1 'polypeptide(L)'
;MNYGSLSDYIARIEDKSTFSEVIKLHTAISSAQALVDLHEMDYVHCDVHSTNVFIDSTRQVKLGNLILTQPEGMLLSDILFEYVHYLAPEVKEGKPFTKAADVYAFGKFLISLDLCEQDAPNEYTLSSAWCQKLVPMCCSEDPNNRPTMSQVVKILKTFKTNEAPNFAKVKLLPKIEVKNITYHGVIGSGAYGSIQKGRYNEMDVAIKVFKDAYQFNVEKANEFAREAIALHRISHTNWSVVVKAQNMWYNYMEFVQTIGN
;
A
#
# COMPACT_ATOMS: atom_id res chain seq x y z
N MET A 1 -5.63 -14.94 2.08
CA MET A 1 -5.12 -13.94 3.04
C MET A 1 -6.30 -13.06 3.46
N ASN A 2 -6.85 -13.27 4.67
CA ASN A 2 -8.15 -12.69 5.07
C ASN A 2 -8.11 -11.18 5.38
N TYR A 3 -6.92 -10.62 5.66
CA TYR A 3 -6.76 -9.18 5.83
C TYR A 3 -6.49 -8.42 4.52
N GLY A 4 -6.30 -9.15 3.40
CA GLY A 4 -6.08 -8.55 2.09
C GLY A 4 -4.63 -8.11 1.89
N SER A 5 -4.44 -7.09 1.05
CA SER A 5 -3.13 -6.47 0.84
C SER A 5 -2.72 -5.66 2.08
N LEU A 6 -1.42 -5.47 2.27
CA LEU A 6 -0.88 -4.65 3.35
C LEU A 6 -1.26 -3.18 3.15
N SER A 7 -1.36 -2.71 1.92
CA SER A 7 -1.86 -1.36 1.63
C SER A 7 -3.29 -1.16 2.17
N ASP A 8 -4.21 -2.07 1.85
CA ASP A 8 -5.59 -2.04 2.39
C ASP A 8 -5.62 -2.21 3.91
N TYR A 9 -4.70 -3.02 4.44
CA TYR A 9 -4.57 -3.24 5.87
C TYR A 9 -4.17 -1.94 6.59
N ILE A 10 -3.12 -1.27 6.12
CA ILE A 10 -2.61 0.02 6.64
C ILE A 10 -3.71 1.09 6.57
N ALA A 11 -4.42 1.19 5.45
CA ALA A 11 -5.51 2.14 5.26
C ALA A 11 -6.63 1.99 6.31
N ARG A 12 -6.76 0.81 6.91
CA ARG A 12 -7.78 0.50 7.91
C ARG A 12 -7.27 0.58 9.34
N ILE A 13 -6.01 0.91 9.59
CA ILE A 13 -5.49 1.02 10.96
C ILE A 13 -6.08 2.27 11.61
N GLU A 14 -6.93 2.08 12.60
CA GLU A 14 -7.56 3.17 13.36
C GLU A 14 -6.53 3.85 14.28
N ASP A 15 -5.70 3.03 14.95
CA ASP A 15 -4.64 3.50 15.83
C ASP A 15 -3.30 2.99 15.33
N LYS A 16 -2.54 3.89 14.67
CA LYS A 16 -1.23 3.57 14.09
C LYS A 16 -0.22 3.07 15.13
N SER A 17 -0.39 3.39 16.41
CA SER A 17 0.50 2.90 17.49
C SER A 17 0.37 1.38 17.70
N THR A 18 -0.75 0.79 17.31
CA THR A 18 -0.99 -0.66 17.42
C THR A 18 -0.28 -1.47 16.33
N PHE A 19 0.20 -0.82 15.26
CA PHE A 19 1.05 -1.45 14.24
C PHE A 19 2.49 -1.48 14.72
N SER A 20 2.75 -2.40 15.65
CA SER A 20 4.00 -2.43 16.39
C SER A 20 5.21 -2.78 15.54
N GLU A 21 6.38 -2.45 16.07
CA GLU A 21 7.67 -2.74 15.45
C GLU A 21 7.87 -4.24 15.17
N VAL A 22 7.36 -5.10 16.04
CA VAL A 22 7.38 -6.56 15.87
C VAL A 22 6.63 -6.97 14.61
N ILE A 23 5.47 -6.35 14.34
CA ILE A 23 4.64 -6.65 13.17
C ILE A 23 5.33 -6.16 11.89
N LYS A 24 5.86 -4.92 11.92
CA LYS A 24 6.60 -4.34 10.78
C LYS A 24 7.81 -5.21 10.44
N LEU A 25 8.64 -5.54 11.42
CA LEU A 25 9.85 -6.34 11.21
C LEU A 25 9.53 -7.74 10.69
N HIS A 26 8.51 -8.40 11.24
CA HIS A 26 8.06 -9.71 10.73
C HIS A 26 7.60 -9.63 9.27
N THR A 27 6.88 -8.57 8.92
CA THR A 27 6.43 -8.32 7.55
C THR A 27 7.61 -8.12 6.61
N ALA A 28 8.59 -7.30 7.00
CA ALA A 28 9.83 -7.09 6.23
C ALA A 28 10.61 -8.40 6.03
N ILE A 29 10.83 -9.18 7.10
CA ILE A 29 11.56 -10.46 7.03
C ILE A 29 10.86 -11.44 6.10
N SER A 30 9.54 -11.56 6.21
CA SER A 30 8.76 -12.52 5.41
C SER A 30 8.76 -12.16 3.93
N SER A 31 8.56 -10.88 3.60
CA SER A 31 8.64 -10.40 2.21
C SER A 31 10.05 -10.52 1.65
N ALA A 32 11.09 -10.25 2.45
CA ALA A 32 12.48 -10.41 2.04
C ALA A 32 12.82 -11.89 1.75
N GLN A 33 12.32 -12.82 2.56
CA GLN A 33 12.53 -14.25 2.35
C GLN A 33 11.86 -14.72 1.05
N ALA A 34 10.66 -14.25 0.74
CA ALA A 34 10.01 -14.58 -0.54
C ALA A 34 10.83 -14.13 -1.76
N LEU A 35 11.51 -12.97 -1.68
CA LEU A 35 12.42 -12.52 -2.73
C LEU A 35 13.71 -13.33 -2.78
N VAL A 36 14.25 -13.81 -1.64
CA VAL A 36 15.38 -14.75 -1.65
C VAL A 36 15.02 -16.00 -2.44
N ASP A 37 13.88 -16.61 -2.11
CA ASP A 37 13.42 -17.85 -2.75
C ASP A 37 13.24 -17.65 -4.27
N LEU A 38 12.71 -16.50 -4.69
CA LEU A 38 12.55 -16.15 -6.10
C LEU A 38 13.90 -15.91 -6.80
N HIS A 39 14.81 -15.17 -6.16
CA HIS A 39 16.13 -14.83 -6.70
C HIS A 39 17.05 -16.04 -6.81
N GLU A 40 16.89 -17.05 -5.95
CA GLU A 40 17.58 -18.35 -6.04
C GLU A 40 17.16 -19.16 -7.28
N MET A 41 15.99 -18.87 -7.85
CA MET A 41 15.51 -19.47 -9.09
C MET A 41 15.90 -18.67 -10.35
N ASP A 42 16.71 -17.61 -10.20
CA ASP A 42 17.06 -16.65 -11.27
C ASP A 42 15.86 -15.89 -11.86
N TYR A 43 14.82 -15.68 -11.04
CA TYR A 43 13.68 -14.83 -11.36
C TYR A 43 13.71 -13.52 -10.56
N VAL A 44 13.07 -12.50 -11.11
CA VAL A 44 12.85 -11.18 -10.52
C VAL A 44 11.35 -10.91 -10.44
N HIS A 45 10.90 -10.25 -9.37
CA HIS A 45 9.49 -9.97 -9.13
C HIS A 45 8.96 -8.81 -9.99
N CYS A 46 9.76 -7.76 -10.13
CA CYS A 46 9.48 -6.54 -10.91
C CYS A 46 8.37 -5.62 -10.36
N ASP A 47 7.72 -5.96 -9.24
CA ASP A 47 6.52 -5.24 -8.76
C ASP A 47 6.41 -5.30 -7.22
N VAL A 48 7.50 -5.00 -6.52
CA VAL A 48 7.55 -5.07 -5.05
C VAL A 48 7.00 -3.78 -4.43
N HIS A 49 5.80 -3.85 -3.84
CA HIS A 49 5.20 -2.78 -3.05
C HIS A 49 4.07 -3.29 -2.13
N SER A 50 3.52 -2.42 -1.31
CA SER A 50 2.57 -2.74 -0.23
C SER A 50 1.26 -3.40 -0.71
N THR A 51 0.80 -3.19 -1.94
CA THR A 51 -0.44 -3.82 -2.44
C THR A 51 -0.22 -5.27 -2.86
N ASN A 52 1.03 -5.65 -3.15
CA ASN A 52 1.42 -7.00 -3.53
C ASN A 52 1.92 -7.82 -2.34
N VAL A 53 2.01 -7.22 -1.15
CA VAL A 53 2.24 -7.93 0.11
C VAL A 53 0.89 -8.21 0.76
N PHE A 54 0.62 -9.46 1.10
CA PHE A 54 -0.65 -9.89 1.67
C PHE A 54 -0.48 -10.39 3.11
N ILE A 55 -1.45 -10.08 3.97
CA ILE A 55 -1.44 -10.44 5.39
C ILE A 55 -2.64 -11.31 5.74
N ASP A 56 -2.46 -12.23 6.68
CA ASP A 56 -3.55 -12.95 7.31
C ASP A 56 -3.55 -12.88 8.84
N SER A 57 -4.67 -13.29 9.44
CA SER A 57 -4.86 -13.34 10.89
C SER A 57 -4.04 -14.43 11.58
N THR A 58 -3.38 -15.31 10.83
CA THR A 58 -2.54 -16.39 11.36
C THR A 58 -1.05 -16.03 11.36
N ARG A 59 -0.72 -14.74 11.18
CA ARG A 59 0.64 -14.18 11.12
C ARG A 59 1.40 -14.49 9.83
N GLN A 60 0.72 -14.99 8.80
CA GLN A 60 1.38 -15.18 7.52
C GLN A 60 1.47 -13.87 6.77
N VAL A 61 2.59 -13.70 6.09
CA VAL A 61 2.86 -12.61 5.15
C VAL A 61 3.34 -13.26 3.86
N LYS A 62 2.78 -12.84 2.73
CA LYS A 62 3.13 -13.37 1.41
C LYS A 62 3.34 -12.23 0.44
N LEU A 63 4.46 -12.26 -0.28
CA LEU A 63 4.63 -11.45 -1.49
C LEU A 63 3.95 -12.19 -2.65
N GLY A 64 3.05 -11.53 -3.37
CA GLY A 64 2.24 -12.11 -4.44
C GLY A 64 2.16 -11.18 -5.65
N ASN A 65 1.20 -11.45 -6.55
CA ASN A 65 1.07 -10.79 -7.85
C ASN A 65 2.32 -10.97 -8.75
N LEU A 66 2.51 -12.20 -9.21
CA LEU A 66 3.66 -12.60 -10.04
C LEU A 66 3.45 -12.35 -11.55
N ILE A 67 2.50 -11.49 -11.93
CA ILE A 67 2.16 -11.27 -13.35
C ILE A 67 3.32 -10.67 -14.15
N LEU A 68 4.17 -9.88 -13.49
CA LEU A 68 5.38 -9.28 -14.07
C LEU A 68 6.66 -10.08 -13.79
N THR A 69 6.54 -11.18 -13.04
CA THR A 69 7.70 -12.00 -12.67
C THR A 69 8.30 -12.67 -13.90
N GLN A 70 9.62 -12.58 -14.03
CA GLN A 70 10.33 -13.01 -15.23
C GLN A 70 11.76 -13.43 -14.89
N PRO A 71 12.45 -14.17 -15.79
CA PRO A 71 13.87 -14.41 -15.66
C PRO A 71 14.65 -13.10 -15.58
N GLU A 72 15.72 -13.08 -14.80
CA GLU A 72 16.62 -11.93 -14.68
C GLU A 72 17.19 -11.52 -16.05
N GLY A 73 17.30 -10.20 -16.28
CA GLY A 73 17.92 -9.65 -17.49
C GLY A 73 16.97 -9.45 -18.67
N MET A 74 15.68 -9.72 -18.50
CA MET A 74 14.65 -9.42 -19.51
C MET A 74 14.24 -7.95 -19.47
N LEU A 75 14.08 -7.35 -20.65
CA LEU A 75 13.41 -6.06 -20.80
C LEU A 75 11.91 -6.24 -20.61
N LEU A 76 11.26 -5.25 -20.03
CA LEU A 76 9.80 -5.26 -19.96
C LEU A 76 9.21 -4.94 -21.34
N SER A 77 8.17 -5.67 -21.73
CA SER A 77 7.25 -5.22 -22.79
C SER A 77 6.53 -3.94 -22.38
N ASP A 78 5.90 -3.21 -23.31
CA ASP A 78 5.20 -1.90 -23.17
C ASP A 78 4.09 -1.80 -22.09
N ILE A 79 4.36 -2.23 -20.86
CA ILE A 79 3.43 -2.23 -19.72
C ILE A 79 3.60 -0.90 -18.98
N LEU A 80 2.49 -0.19 -18.84
CA LEU A 80 2.42 1.02 -18.02
C LEU A 80 2.52 0.64 -16.54
N PHE A 81 3.58 1.07 -15.86
CA PHE A 81 3.70 0.89 -14.41
C PHE A 81 2.85 1.92 -13.65
N GLU A 82 1.85 1.45 -12.93
CA GLU A 82 1.08 2.27 -11.99
C GLU A 82 1.95 2.79 -10.82
N TYR A 83 3.00 2.03 -10.45
CA TYR A 83 3.90 2.31 -9.31
C TYR A 83 5.31 2.71 -9.76
N VAL A 84 5.42 3.62 -10.74
CA VAL A 84 6.70 4.03 -11.37
C VAL A 84 7.77 4.51 -10.37
N HIS A 85 7.38 5.05 -9.22
CA HIS A 85 8.31 5.53 -8.19
C HIS A 85 8.98 4.42 -7.37
N TYR A 86 8.48 3.18 -7.45
CA TYR A 86 9.16 1.99 -6.93
C TYR A 86 10.23 1.46 -7.89
N LEU A 87 10.20 1.87 -9.17
CA LEU A 87 11.19 1.43 -10.13
C LEU A 87 12.57 1.98 -9.79
N ALA A 88 13.55 1.08 -9.90
CA ALA A 88 14.96 1.43 -9.76
C ALA A 88 15.38 2.43 -10.86
N PRO A 89 16.34 3.33 -10.58
CA PRO A 89 16.81 4.34 -11.53
C PRO A 89 17.19 3.76 -12.89
N GLU A 90 17.94 2.65 -12.89
CA GLU A 90 18.39 1.98 -14.11
C GLU A 90 17.23 1.40 -14.94
N VAL A 91 16.17 0.94 -14.28
CA VAL A 91 14.98 0.42 -14.96
C VAL A 91 14.18 1.57 -15.58
N LYS A 92 14.11 2.73 -14.91
CA LYS A 92 13.51 3.95 -15.48
C LYS A 92 14.26 4.44 -16.72
N GLU A 93 15.56 4.17 -16.80
CA GLU A 93 16.40 4.41 -17.99
C GLU A 93 16.22 3.37 -19.11
N GLY A 94 15.34 2.38 -18.92
CA GLY A 94 15.06 1.33 -19.90
C GLY A 94 16.04 0.15 -19.87
N LYS A 95 16.85 0.01 -18.81
CA LYS A 95 17.66 -1.20 -18.62
C LYS A 95 16.78 -2.37 -18.14
N PRO A 96 17.22 -3.63 -18.38
CA PRO A 96 16.47 -4.80 -17.94
C PRO A 96 16.25 -4.86 -16.43
N PHE A 97 15.21 -5.59 -16.03
CA PHE A 97 15.00 -5.89 -14.61
C PHE A 97 16.06 -6.87 -14.10
N THR A 98 16.59 -6.56 -12.91
CA THR A 98 17.61 -7.34 -12.23
C THR A 98 17.20 -7.62 -10.79
N LYS A 99 17.88 -8.56 -10.13
CA LYS A 99 17.70 -8.79 -8.69
C LYS A 99 17.97 -7.52 -7.88
N ALA A 100 18.92 -6.69 -8.33
CA ALA A 100 19.21 -5.39 -7.72
C ALA A 100 18.06 -4.38 -7.88
N ALA A 101 17.25 -4.48 -8.94
CA ALA A 101 16.06 -3.64 -9.10
C ALA A 101 14.96 -4.02 -8.10
N ASP A 102 14.75 -5.32 -7.84
CA ASP A 102 13.86 -5.78 -6.77
C ASP A 102 14.34 -5.30 -5.39
N VAL A 103 15.65 -5.28 -5.14
CA VAL A 103 16.22 -4.77 -3.88
C VAL A 103 15.91 -3.28 -3.71
N TYR A 104 15.98 -2.48 -4.77
CA TYR A 104 15.59 -1.07 -4.72
C TYR A 104 14.11 -0.90 -4.39
N ALA A 105 13.24 -1.61 -5.10
CA ALA A 105 11.80 -1.59 -4.84
C ALA A 105 11.47 -2.07 -3.41
N PHE A 106 12.19 -3.08 -2.91
CA PHE A 106 12.10 -3.53 -1.52
C PHE A 106 12.51 -2.42 -0.54
N GLY A 107 13.58 -1.66 -0.82
CA GLY A 107 13.97 -0.49 -0.04
C GLY A 107 12.86 0.56 0.05
N LYS A 108 12.20 0.87 -1.08
CA LYS A 108 11.02 1.75 -1.10
C LYS A 108 9.86 1.18 -0.29
N PHE A 109 9.63 -0.13 -0.38
CA PHE A 109 8.63 -0.83 0.42
C PHE A 109 8.90 -0.71 1.94
N LEU A 110 10.17 -0.83 2.37
CA LEU A 110 10.54 -0.65 3.78
C LEU A 110 10.20 0.76 4.30
N ILE A 111 10.37 1.80 3.47
CA ILE A 111 9.96 3.18 3.82
C ILE A 111 8.47 3.24 4.10
N SER A 112 7.62 2.74 3.19
CA SER A 112 6.16 2.73 3.40
C SER A 112 5.76 1.95 4.66
N LEU A 113 6.44 0.85 4.93
CA LEU A 113 6.17 -0.01 6.08
C LEU A 113 6.55 0.66 7.41
N ASP A 114 7.70 1.35 7.46
CA ASP A 114 8.16 2.07 8.64
C ASP A 114 7.22 3.21 9.02
N LEU A 115 6.82 4.00 8.02
CA LEU A 115 5.94 5.15 8.18
C LEU A 115 4.48 4.76 8.42
N CYS A 116 4.13 3.48 8.23
CA CYS A 116 2.74 3.01 8.24
C CYS A 116 1.89 3.81 7.23
N GLU A 117 2.39 3.87 6.00
CA GLU A 117 1.78 4.54 4.85
C GLU A 117 1.52 3.52 3.74
N GLN A 118 0.47 3.76 2.94
CA GLN A 118 0.14 2.91 1.79
C GLN A 118 1.24 2.95 0.72
N ASP A 119 1.99 4.05 0.66
CA ASP A 119 2.99 4.30 -0.36
C ASP A 119 4.20 5.03 0.21
N ALA A 120 5.37 4.86 -0.40
CA ALA A 120 6.62 5.47 0.00
C ALA A 120 6.69 6.94 -0.47
N PRO A 121 6.66 7.92 0.44
CA PRO A 121 6.78 9.33 0.07
C PRO A 121 8.19 9.66 -0.46
N ASN A 122 8.31 10.81 -1.13
CA ASN A 122 9.60 11.32 -1.61
C ASN A 122 10.46 11.86 -0.46
N GLU A 123 9.84 12.53 0.51
CA GLU A 123 10.47 13.01 1.74
C GLU A 123 9.99 12.15 2.91
N TYR A 124 10.93 11.72 3.75
CA TYR A 124 10.63 10.82 4.86
C TYR A 124 11.68 10.95 5.97
N THR A 125 11.25 10.63 7.19
CA THR A 125 12.12 10.44 8.35
C THR A 125 11.86 9.05 8.91
N LEU A 126 12.87 8.18 8.83
CA LEU A 126 12.73 6.80 9.28
C LEU A 126 12.87 6.71 10.81
N SER A 127 11.98 5.96 11.45
CA SER A 127 11.95 5.75 12.89
C SER A 127 12.66 4.45 13.31
N SER A 128 12.53 3.39 12.51
CA SER A 128 13.06 2.08 12.88
C SER A 128 14.55 1.92 12.53
N ALA A 129 15.33 1.34 13.45
CA ALA A 129 16.77 1.16 13.29
C ALA A 129 17.13 0.24 12.09
N TRP A 130 16.32 -0.79 11.82
CA TRP A 130 16.52 -1.65 10.66
C TRP A 130 16.28 -0.89 9.35
N CYS A 131 15.30 0.01 9.32
CA CYS A 131 15.02 0.87 8.17
C CYS A 131 16.15 1.87 7.91
N GLN A 132 16.57 2.59 8.94
CA GLN A 132 17.69 3.54 8.86
C GLN A 132 18.97 2.88 8.35
N LYS A 133 19.18 1.60 8.67
CA LYS A 133 20.32 0.82 8.19
C LYS A 133 20.14 0.32 6.74
N LEU A 134 18.99 -0.24 6.41
CA LEU A 134 18.78 -0.94 5.14
C LEU A 134 18.39 -0.02 3.98
N VAL A 135 17.56 0.99 4.23
CA VAL A 135 17.04 1.86 3.17
C VAL A 135 18.17 2.54 2.38
N PRO A 136 19.21 3.13 3.01
CA PRO A 136 20.31 3.75 2.25
C PRO A 136 21.08 2.76 1.36
N MET A 137 21.19 1.49 1.77
CA MET A 137 21.88 0.46 1.00
C MET A 137 20.99 -0.07 -0.13
N CYS A 138 19.72 -0.34 0.15
CA CYS A 138 18.77 -0.89 -0.82
C CYS A 138 18.42 0.14 -1.91
N CYS A 139 18.24 1.40 -1.53
CA CYS A 139 17.91 2.50 -2.43
C CYS A 139 19.15 3.18 -3.04
N SER A 140 20.31 2.51 -3.10
CA SER A 140 21.50 3.07 -3.75
C SER A 140 21.24 3.30 -5.25
N GLU A 141 21.69 4.43 -5.79
CA GLU A 141 21.56 4.74 -7.22
C GLU A 141 22.32 3.72 -8.08
N ASP A 142 23.52 3.33 -7.65
CA ASP A 142 24.29 2.28 -8.31
C ASP A 142 23.80 0.89 -7.87
N PRO A 143 23.27 0.05 -8.78
CA PRO A 143 22.78 -1.28 -8.45
C PRO A 143 23.86 -2.19 -7.84
N ASN A 144 25.15 -1.95 -8.11
CA ASN A 144 26.25 -2.78 -7.56
C ASN A 144 26.50 -2.52 -6.07
N ASN A 145 26.05 -1.38 -5.54
CA ASN A 145 26.16 -1.05 -4.13
C ASN A 145 25.00 -1.61 -3.30
N ARG A 146 23.98 -2.18 -3.95
CA ARG A 146 22.82 -2.76 -3.29
C ARG A 146 23.15 -4.16 -2.76
N PRO A 147 22.67 -4.52 -1.55
CA PRO A 147 22.87 -5.86 -1.00
C PRO A 147 22.04 -6.90 -1.76
N THR A 148 22.39 -8.18 -1.67
CA THR A 148 21.49 -9.26 -2.08
C THR A 148 20.35 -9.42 -1.09
N MET A 149 19.21 -9.99 -1.50
CA MET A 149 18.11 -10.24 -0.57
C MET A 149 18.49 -11.18 0.58
N SER A 150 19.43 -12.11 0.37
CA SER A 150 19.96 -12.96 1.45
C SER A 150 20.73 -12.14 2.49
N GLN A 151 21.48 -11.13 2.06
CA GLN A 151 22.14 -10.17 2.95
C GLN A 151 21.11 -9.30 3.69
N VAL A 152 20.07 -8.83 3.00
CA VAL A 152 18.96 -8.07 3.60
C VAL A 152 18.27 -8.89 4.70
N VAL A 153 17.89 -10.15 4.42
CA VAL A 153 17.30 -11.07 5.41
C VAL A 153 18.23 -11.25 6.61
N LYS A 154 19.54 -11.43 6.37
CA LYS A 154 20.53 -11.57 7.45
C LYS A 154 20.56 -10.35 8.35
N ILE A 155 20.53 -9.14 7.77
CA ILE A 155 20.51 -7.87 8.53
C ILE A 155 19.18 -7.74 9.28
N LEU A 156 18.03 -7.94 8.64
CA LEU A 156 16.72 -7.86 9.31
C LEU A 156 16.64 -8.80 10.53
N LYS A 157 17.15 -10.03 10.38
CA LYS A 157 17.17 -11.02 11.46
C LYS A 157 18.08 -10.61 12.65
N THR A 158 18.98 -9.64 12.51
CA THR A 158 19.72 -9.09 13.67
C THR A 158 18.88 -8.21 14.57
N PHE A 159 17.75 -7.69 14.07
CA PHE A 159 16.81 -6.86 14.81
C PHE A 159 15.64 -7.66 15.39
N LYS A 160 15.65 -8.99 15.26
CA LYS A 160 14.55 -9.86 15.69
C LYS A 160 14.17 -9.60 17.15
N THR A 161 12.88 -9.65 17.42
CA THR A 161 12.34 -9.55 18.77
C THR A 161 12.01 -10.94 19.31
N ASN A 162 11.93 -11.07 20.64
CA ASN A 162 11.46 -12.32 21.27
C ASN A 162 9.92 -12.42 21.31
N GLU A 163 9.23 -11.38 20.86
CA GLU A 163 7.78 -11.33 20.82
C GLU A 163 7.27 -11.86 19.47
N ALA A 164 6.19 -12.62 19.50
CA ALA A 164 5.52 -13.03 18.27
C ALA A 164 4.67 -11.87 17.72
N PRO A 165 4.66 -11.64 16.40
CA PRO A 165 3.79 -10.63 15.78
C PRO A 165 2.33 -11.00 16.03
N ASN A 166 1.52 -10.02 16.45
CA ASN A 166 0.10 -10.23 16.71
C ASN A 166 -0.74 -9.23 15.91
N PHE A 167 -1.05 -9.60 14.67
CA PHE A 167 -1.87 -8.81 13.77
C PHE A 167 -3.29 -8.59 14.31
N ALA A 168 -3.84 -9.50 15.13
CA ALA A 168 -5.17 -9.34 15.71
C ALA A 168 -5.25 -8.24 16.80
N LYS A 169 -4.11 -7.78 17.35
CA LYS A 169 -4.06 -6.63 18.26
C LYS A 169 -4.08 -5.29 17.55
N VAL A 170 -3.89 -5.26 16.24
CA VAL A 170 -3.96 -4.02 15.48
C VAL A 170 -5.41 -3.56 15.47
N LYS A 171 -5.65 -2.33 15.95
CA LYS A 171 -7.00 -1.76 15.99
C LYS A 171 -7.36 -1.33 14.57
N LEU A 172 -8.27 -2.07 13.94
CA LEU A 172 -8.71 -1.82 12.58
C LEU A 172 -10.11 -1.22 12.56
N LEU A 173 -10.31 -0.24 11.68
CA LEU A 173 -11.62 0.16 11.22
C LEU A 173 -12.38 -1.05 10.64
N PRO A 174 -13.68 -1.16 10.92
CA PRO A 174 -14.51 -2.24 10.41
C PRO A 174 -14.46 -2.26 8.89
N LYS A 175 -14.38 -3.46 8.30
CA LYS A 175 -14.48 -3.60 6.85
C LYS A 175 -15.87 -3.17 6.43
N ILE A 176 -15.95 -2.25 5.48
CA ILE A 176 -17.24 -1.79 4.98
C ILE A 176 -17.84 -2.84 4.07
N GLU A 177 -19.07 -3.24 4.39
CA GLU A 177 -19.85 -4.13 3.56
C GLU A 177 -20.81 -3.28 2.72
N VAL A 178 -20.60 -3.25 1.40
CA VAL A 178 -21.40 -2.44 0.46
C VAL A 178 -22.90 -2.71 0.58
N LYS A 179 -23.29 -3.94 0.92
CA LYS A 179 -24.69 -4.34 1.17
C LYS A 179 -25.36 -3.57 2.33
N ASN A 180 -24.59 -2.97 3.23
CA ASN A 180 -25.11 -2.22 4.39
C ASN A 180 -25.20 -0.71 4.08
N ILE A 181 -25.00 -0.31 2.82
CA ILE A 181 -25.11 1.07 2.36
C ILE A 181 -26.48 1.25 1.70
N THR A 182 -27.23 2.25 2.17
CA THR A 182 -28.47 2.71 1.53
C THR A 182 -28.23 4.06 0.89
N TYR A 183 -28.64 4.23 -0.37
CA TYR A 183 -28.49 5.50 -1.09
C TYR A 183 -29.76 6.33 -0.98
N HIS A 184 -29.63 7.61 -0.61
CA HIS A 184 -30.74 8.54 -0.34
C HIS A 184 -30.78 9.72 -1.34
N GLY A 185 -30.04 9.64 -2.44
CA GLY A 185 -30.09 10.60 -3.55
C GLY A 185 -28.81 11.42 -3.73
N VAL A 186 -28.68 12.05 -4.89
CA VAL A 186 -27.51 12.88 -5.26
C VAL A 186 -27.60 14.23 -4.54
N ILE A 187 -26.57 14.59 -3.79
CA ILE A 187 -26.45 15.90 -3.11
C ILE A 187 -25.46 16.85 -3.79
N GLY A 188 -24.63 16.34 -4.71
CA GLY A 188 -23.76 17.17 -5.53
C GLY A 188 -23.17 16.39 -6.69
N SER A 189 -22.79 17.08 -7.76
CA SER A 189 -22.13 16.46 -8.91
C SER A 189 -20.85 17.22 -9.25
N GLY A 190 -19.74 16.50 -9.31
CA GLY A 190 -18.45 17.02 -9.78
C GLY A 190 -18.09 16.48 -11.17
N ALA A 191 -16.90 16.86 -11.65
CA ALA A 191 -16.39 16.45 -12.96
C ALA A 191 -16.26 14.91 -13.10
N TYR A 192 -16.06 14.19 -11.99
CA TYR A 192 -15.69 12.77 -11.98
C TYR A 192 -16.77 11.84 -11.41
N GLY A 193 -17.81 12.39 -10.78
CA GLY A 193 -18.77 11.59 -10.03
C GLY A 193 -19.86 12.42 -9.37
N SER A 194 -20.81 11.74 -8.75
CA SER A 194 -21.84 12.35 -7.91
C SER A 194 -21.56 12.06 -6.45
N ILE A 195 -21.62 13.07 -5.59
CA ILE A 195 -21.76 12.86 -4.15
C ILE A 195 -23.22 12.56 -3.89
N GLN A 196 -23.49 11.40 -3.30
CA GLN A 196 -24.81 10.96 -2.89
C GLN A 196 -24.91 10.99 -1.37
N LYS A 197 -26.03 11.43 -0.83
CA LYS A 197 -26.34 11.15 0.56
C LYS A 197 -26.70 9.67 0.66
N GLY A 198 -26.27 9.02 1.72
CA GLY A 198 -26.69 7.67 2.04
C GLY A 198 -26.67 7.42 3.53
N ARG A 199 -26.87 6.16 3.90
CA ARG A 199 -26.83 5.69 5.28
C ARG A 199 -25.99 4.43 5.35
N TYR A 200 -25.11 4.34 6.35
CA TYR A 200 -24.32 3.15 6.64
C TYR A 200 -24.41 2.85 8.13
N ASN A 201 -24.90 1.66 8.49
CA ASN A 201 -25.16 1.26 9.88
C ASN A 201 -25.86 2.37 10.69
N GLU A 202 -26.96 2.89 10.13
CA GLU A 202 -27.79 3.96 10.70
C GLU A 202 -27.17 5.36 10.78
N MET A 203 -25.90 5.53 10.45
CA MET A 203 -25.26 6.85 10.33
C MET A 203 -25.48 7.45 8.94
N ASP A 204 -25.86 8.74 8.90
CA ASP A 204 -25.92 9.52 7.67
C ASP A 204 -24.50 9.75 7.13
N VAL A 205 -24.30 9.45 5.85
CA VAL A 205 -22.99 9.53 5.18
C VAL A 205 -23.10 10.22 3.83
N ALA A 206 -22.03 10.91 3.43
CA ALA A 206 -21.81 11.29 2.05
C ALA A 206 -21.06 10.16 1.32
N ILE A 207 -21.48 9.80 0.12
CA ILE A 207 -20.90 8.72 -0.69
C ILE A 207 -20.55 9.30 -2.04
N LYS A 208 -19.26 9.40 -2.35
CA LYS A 208 -18.82 9.84 -3.68
C LYS A 208 -18.87 8.65 -4.64
N VAL A 209 -19.87 8.64 -5.50
CA VAL A 209 -20.10 7.59 -6.51
C VAL A 209 -19.48 8.03 -7.83
N PHE A 210 -18.62 7.18 -8.38
CA PHE A 210 -18.01 7.38 -9.68
C PHE A 210 -19.02 7.08 -10.78
N LYS A 211 -19.01 7.84 -11.89
CA LYS A 211 -19.94 7.55 -13.01
C LYS A 211 -19.54 6.24 -13.68
N ASP A 212 -20.50 5.35 -13.94
CA ASP A 212 -20.28 4.07 -14.64
C ASP A 212 -19.50 4.22 -15.96
N ALA A 213 -19.70 5.34 -16.65
CA ALA A 213 -18.99 5.71 -17.88
C ALA A 213 -17.46 5.78 -17.74
N TYR A 214 -16.94 5.87 -16.50
CA TYR A 214 -15.51 5.94 -16.21
C TYR A 214 -14.96 4.70 -15.51
N GLN A 215 -15.75 3.63 -15.29
CA GLN A 215 -15.32 2.45 -14.53
C GLN A 215 -14.10 1.73 -15.14
N PHE A 216 -13.83 1.95 -16.42
CA PHE A 216 -12.68 1.40 -17.14
C PHE A 216 -11.62 2.45 -17.49
N ASN A 217 -11.79 3.71 -17.05
CA ASN A 217 -10.83 4.77 -17.29
C ASN A 217 -9.83 4.84 -16.13
N VAL A 218 -8.68 4.19 -16.32
CA VAL A 218 -7.60 4.04 -15.33
C VAL A 218 -7.08 5.41 -14.86
N GLU A 219 -6.91 6.37 -15.78
CA GLU A 219 -6.36 7.70 -15.46
C GLU A 219 -7.29 8.48 -14.51
N LYS A 220 -8.60 8.47 -14.79
CA LYS A 220 -9.59 9.10 -13.92
C LYS A 220 -9.83 8.34 -12.62
N ALA A 221 -9.71 7.01 -12.62
CA ALA A 221 -9.73 6.20 -11.39
C ALA A 221 -8.52 6.55 -10.49
N ASN A 222 -7.35 6.80 -11.07
CA ASN A 222 -6.13 7.18 -10.36
C ASN A 222 -6.18 8.62 -9.84
N GLU A 223 -6.78 9.56 -10.57
CA GLU A 223 -7.05 10.92 -10.04
C GLU A 223 -8.03 10.89 -8.86
N PHE A 224 -9.07 10.08 -8.96
CA PHE A 224 -10.04 9.92 -7.88
C PHE A 224 -9.45 9.24 -6.65
N ALA A 225 -8.64 8.19 -6.83
CA ALA A 225 -7.87 7.57 -5.76
C ALA A 225 -6.92 8.59 -5.10
N ARG A 226 -6.22 9.42 -5.91
CA ARG A 226 -5.36 10.50 -5.40
C ARG A 226 -6.14 11.53 -4.58
N GLU A 227 -7.31 11.96 -5.03
CA GLU A 227 -8.16 12.92 -4.30
C GLU A 227 -8.66 12.31 -2.98
N ALA A 228 -9.06 11.03 -2.99
CA ALA A 228 -9.51 10.34 -1.80
C ALA A 228 -8.36 10.13 -0.80
N ILE A 229 -7.18 9.72 -1.26
CA ILE A 229 -5.95 9.61 -0.45
C ILE A 229 -5.53 10.98 0.11
N ALA A 230 -5.62 12.06 -0.69
CA ALA A 230 -5.32 13.41 -0.25
C ALA A 230 -6.27 13.87 0.87
N LEU A 231 -7.58 13.60 0.74
CA LEU A 231 -8.57 13.90 1.78
C LEU A 231 -8.31 13.12 3.07
N HIS A 232 -7.94 11.84 2.96
CA HIS A 232 -7.56 11.02 4.12
C HIS A 232 -6.31 11.56 4.85
N ARG A 233 -5.35 12.12 4.11
CA ARG A 233 -4.13 12.73 4.67
C ARG A 233 -4.37 14.07 5.38
N ILE A 234 -5.45 14.78 5.04
CA ILE A 234 -5.78 16.12 5.58
C ILE A 234 -6.61 16.03 6.88
N SER A 235 -7.27 14.91 7.16
CA SER A 235 -8.18 14.79 8.30
C SER A 235 -7.48 14.62 9.64
N HIS A 236 -6.93 15.71 10.17
CA HIS A 236 -6.83 15.88 11.62
C HIS A 236 -8.21 16.24 12.18
N THR A 237 -8.70 15.34 13.02
CA THR A 237 -9.74 15.55 14.05
C THR A 237 -11.22 15.40 13.65
N ASN A 238 -11.65 15.28 12.39
CA ASN A 238 -13.04 14.85 12.10
C ASN A 238 -13.15 13.92 10.88
N TRP A 239 -13.25 12.61 11.18
CA TRP A 239 -13.88 11.51 10.41
C TRP A 239 -13.93 11.63 8.88
N SER A 240 -12.78 11.54 8.20
CA SER A 240 -12.74 11.18 6.77
C SER A 240 -12.17 9.76 6.61
N VAL A 241 -13.02 8.81 6.19
CA VAL A 241 -12.59 7.43 5.92
C VAL A 241 -12.73 7.16 4.44
N VAL A 242 -11.64 6.74 3.80
CA VAL A 242 -11.65 6.33 2.40
C VAL A 242 -11.54 4.83 2.29
N VAL A 243 -12.50 4.18 1.65
CA VAL A 243 -12.52 2.72 1.45
C VAL A 243 -12.72 2.40 -0.02
N LYS A 244 -12.06 1.36 -0.53
CA LYS A 244 -12.28 0.81 -1.88
C LYS A 244 -13.13 -0.46 -1.77
N ALA A 245 -14.23 -0.55 -2.52
CA ALA A 245 -15.00 -1.79 -2.66
C ALA A 245 -15.61 -1.90 -4.06
N GLN A 246 -15.57 -3.09 -4.67
CA GLN A 246 -16.18 -3.37 -5.98
C GLN A 246 -15.85 -2.32 -7.07
N ASN A 247 -14.58 -1.92 -7.19
CA ASN A 247 -14.09 -0.89 -8.13
C ASN A 247 -14.57 0.55 -7.87
N MET A 248 -15.18 0.83 -6.72
CA MET A 248 -15.55 2.18 -6.29
C MET A 248 -14.77 2.59 -5.04
N TRP A 249 -14.39 3.85 -4.96
CA TRP A 249 -13.87 4.44 -3.72
C TRP A 249 -14.97 5.22 -3.02
N TYR A 250 -15.01 5.12 -1.71
CA TYR A 250 -16.02 5.67 -0.85
C TYR A 250 -15.30 6.60 0.12
N ASN A 251 -15.64 7.88 0.14
CA ASN A 251 -15.15 8.82 1.14
C ASN A 251 -16.30 9.16 2.09
N TYR A 252 -16.19 8.75 3.35
CA TYR A 252 -17.17 9.00 4.40
C TYR A 252 -16.74 10.24 5.17
N MET A 253 -17.58 11.28 5.14
CA MET A 253 -17.42 12.47 5.96
C MET A 253 -18.69 12.65 6.79
N GLU A 254 -18.55 13.16 8.02
CA GLU A 254 -19.70 13.61 8.82
C GLU A 254 -20.48 14.67 8.01
N PHE A 255 -21.81 14.52 7.95
CA PHE A 255 -22.66 15.50 7.29
C PHE A 255 -22.72 16.75 8.16
N VAL A 256 -21.81 17.70 7.93
CA VAL A 256 -21.90 19.03 8.53
C VAL A 256 -23.08 19.73 7.86
N GLN A 257 -24.21 19.76 8.56
CA GLN A 257 -25.30 20.67 8.26
C GLN A 257 -24.71 22.07 8.43
N THR A 258 -24.36 22.75 7.33
CA THR A 258 -24.08 24.18 7.40
C THR A 258 -25.32 24.82 7.99
N ILE A 259 -25.19 25.32 9.22
CA ILE A 259 -26.19 26.13 9.88
C ILE A 259 -26.48 27.27 8.91
N GLY A 260 -27.71 27.31 8.40
CA GLY A 260 -28.16 28.43 7.60
C GLY A 260 -28.06 29.71 8.42
N ASN A 261 -27.43 30.72 7.82
CA ASN A 261 -27.93 32.09 7.70
C ASN A 261 -27.13 32.81 6.62
#